data_AF-A0A8T9C696-F1
#
_entry.id   AF-A0A8T9C696-F1
#
_cell.length_a   1.000
_cell.length_b   1.000
_cell.length_c   1.000
_cell.angle_alpha   90.00
_cell.angle_beta   90.00
_cell.angle_gamma   90.00
#
_symmetry.space_group_name_H-M   'P 1'
#
loop_
_entity.id
_entity.type
_entity.pdbx_description
1 polymer ?
#
loop_
_entity_poly.entity_id
_entity_poly.type
_entity_poly.pdbx_seq_one_letter_code
_entity_poly.pdbx_strand_id
1 'polypeptide(L)' 'MASRPTVTVLKADGSASGATHPLPKVFTAPIRPDIVQTVHTGVAKNKRQPYAVSEKAGHQTSAESWGTG' A
#
# COMPACT_ATOMS: atom_id res chain seq x y z
N MET A 1 -8.73 -6.69 29.66
CA MET A 1 -9.24 -7.74 28.76
C MET A 1 -10.47 -7.20 28.06
N ALA A 2 -10.43 -7.03 26.73
CA ALA A 2 -11.62 -6.61 25.98
C ALA A 2 -12.49 -7.85 25.73
N SER A 3 -13.76 -7.80 26.17
CA SER A 3 -14.77 -8.82 25.89
C SER A 3 -14.93 -8.98 24.37
N ARG A 4 -14.95 -10.23 23.88
CA ARG A 4 -15.18 -10.54 22.46
C ARG A 4 -16.68 -10.81 22.28
N PRO A 5 -17.45 -9.90 21.66
CA PRO A 5 -18.87 -10.13 21.45
C PRO A 5 -19.08 -11.32 20.50
N THR A 6 -20.21 -12.00 20.66
CA THR A 6 -20.68 -13.03 19.73
C THR A 6 -21.39 -12.37 18.56
N VAL A 7 -21.06 -12.77 17.33
CA VAL A 7 -21.70 -12.29 16.10
C VAL A 7 -22.56 -13.38 15.46
N THR A 8 -23.67 -12.98 14.84
CA THR A 8 -24.61 -13.88 14.16
C THR A 8 -24.25 -14.02 12.69
N VAL A 9 -24.28 -15.25 12.18
CA VAL A 9 -24.10 -15.51 10.74
C VAL A 9 -25.44 -15.29 10.03
N LEU A 10 -25.44 -14.48 8.97
CA LEU A 10 -26.63 -14.23 8.16
C LEU A 10 -26.73 -15.22 6.99
N LYS A 11 -27.96 -15.54 6.60
CA LYS A 11 -28.28 -16.27 5.36
C LYS A 11 -28.25 -15.31 4.17
N ALA A 12 -28.26 -15.86 2.95
CA ALA A 12 -28.24 -15.08 1.71
C ALA A 12 -29.45 -14.15 1.55
N ASP A 13 -30.58 -14.47 2.18
CA ASP A 13 -31.79 -13.66 2.24
C ASP A 13 -31.72 -12.51 3.28
N GLY A 14 -30.59 -12.40 4.01
CA GLY A 14 -30.38 -11.41 5.07
C GLY A 14 -30.99 -11.81 6.42
N SER A 15 -31.68 -12.95 6.52
CA SER A 15 -32.23 -13.44 7.79
C SER A 15 -31.15 -14.10 8.67
N ALA A 16 -31.40 -14.16 9.97
CA ALA A 16 -30.48 -14.82 10.89
C ALA A 16 -30.44 -16.34 10.64
N SER A 17 -29.24 -16.91 10.51
CA SER A 17 -29.07 -18.35 10.30
C SER A 17 -29.30 -19.19 11.57
N GLY A 18 -29.24 -18.56 12.75
CA GLY A 18 -29.19 -19.24 14.05
C GLY A 18 -27.78 -19.68 14.46
N ALA A 19 -26.82 -19.72 13.54
CA ALA A 19 -25.42 -19.95 13.85
C ALA A 19 -24.75 -18.67 14.36
N THR A 20 -23.84 -18.83 15.32
CA THR A 20 -23.10 -17.73 15.93
C THR A 20 -21.62 -18.06 16.05
N HIS A 21 -20.79 -17.02 16.09
CA HIS A 21 -19.34 -17.17 16.25
C HIS A 21 -18.77 -16.01 17.09
N PRO A 22 -17.80 -16.24 17.98
CA PRO A 22 -17.15 -15.16 18.71
C PRO A 22 -16.33 -14.26 17.76
N LEU A 23 -16.42 -12.93 17.89
CA LEU A 23 -15.67 -11.97 17.07
C LEU A 23 -14.17 -12.28 17.11
N PRO A 24 -13.48 -12.54 15.99
CA PRO A 24 -12.05 -12.84 15.97
C PRO A 24 -11.18 -11.75 16.65
N LYS A 25 -10.07 -12.16 17.27
CA LYS A 25 -9.18 -11.25 18.04
C LYS A 25 -8.58 -10.12 17.18
N VAL A 26 -8.43 -10.33 15.88
CA VAL A 26 -7.87 -9.32 14.96
C VAL A 26 -8.72 -8.05 14.89
N PHE A 27 -10.04 -8.14 15.10
CA PHE A 27 -10.94 -6.98 15.04
C PHE A 27 -10.80 -6.02 16.22
N THR A 28 -10.14 -6.43 17.30
CA THR A 28 -9.83 -5.56 18.45
C THR A 28 -8.35 -5.17 18.48
N ALA A 29 -7.60 -5.43 17.41
CA ALA A 29 -6.21 -5.00 17.30
C ALA A 29 -6.11 -3.46 17.34
N PRO A 30 -5.04 -2.89 17.92
CA PRO A 30 -4.83 -1.44 17.94
C PRO A 30 -4.76 -0.88 16.52
N ILE A 31 -5.50 0.21 16.29
CA ILE A 31 -5.50 0.91 15.00
C ILE A 31 -4.33 1.90 15.00
N ARG A 32 -3.32 1.62 14.18
CA ARG A 32 -2.09 2.41 13.99
C ARG A 32 -2.04 2.97 12.56
N PRO A 33 -2.70 4.12 12.27
CA PRO A 33 -2.75 4.66 10.91
C PRO A 33 -1.36 5.08 10.40
N ASP A 34 -0.46 5.47 11.31
CA ASP A 34 0.96 5.73 11.04
C ASP A 34 1.65 4.53 10.39
N ILE A 35 1.56 3.34 11.02
CA ILE A 35 2.18 2.12 10.48
C ILE A 35 1.55 1.77 9.13
N VAL A 36 0.22 1.80 9.04
CA VAL A 36 -0.50 1.45 7.81
C VAL A 36 0.00 2.31 6.66
N GLN A 37 0.11 3.63 6.87
CA GLN A 37 0.59 4.55 5.85
C GLN A 37 2.05 4.29 5.48
N THR A 38 2.93 4.08 6.46
CA THR A 38 4.36 3.81 6.21
C THR A 38 4.55 2.53 5.41
N VAL A 39 3.91 1.42 5.81
CA VAL A 39 4.00 0.13 5.13
C VAL A 39 3.38 0.20 3.74
N HIS A 40 2.19 0.79 3.61
CA HIS A 40 1.53 0.94 2.31
C HIS A 40 2.40 1.73 1.33
N THR A 41 2.95 2.87 1.77
CA THR A 41 3.83 3.70 0.94
C THR A 41 5.10 2.95 0.53
N GLY A 42 5.69 2.16 1.43
CA GLY A 42 6.86 1.32 1.13
C GLY A 42 6.54 0.26 0.08
N VAL A 43 5.50 -0.54 0.30
CA VAL A 43 5.10 -1.64 -0.60
C VAL A 43 4.66 -1.10 -1.97
N ALA A 44 3.98 0.06 -2.02
CA ALA A 44 3.56 0.69 -3.27
C ALA A 44 4.74 1.06 -4.20
N LYS A 45 5.94 1.26 -3.65
CA LYS A 45 7.15 1.52 -4.46
C LYS A 45 7.62 0.29 -5.22
N ASN A 46 7.36 -0.91 -4.72
CA ASN A 46 7.91 -2.16 -5.27
C ASN A 46 7.34 -2.55 -6.65
N LYS A 47 6.17 -1.99 -7.02
CA LYS A 47 5.53 -2.27 -8.32
C LYS A 47 5.91 -1.28 -9.42
N ARG A 48 6.75 -0.28 -9.11
CA ARG A 48 7.12 0.77 -10.08
C ARG A 48 8.11 0.21 -11.10
N GLN A 49 7.95 0.64 -12.34
CA GLN A 49 8.94 0.39 -13.39
C GLN A 49 9.94 1.55 -13.43
N PRO A 50 11.25 1.27 -13.54
CA PRO A 50 12.26 2.31 -13.66
C PRO A 50 12.09 3.05 -15.00
N TYR A 51 12.34 4.34 -14.99
CA TYR A 51 12.39 5.18 -16.19
C TYR A 51 13.59 6.12 -16.05
N ALA A 52 14.28 6.37 -17.16
CA ALA A 52 15.46 7.23 -17.20
C ALA A 52 15.54 7.94 -18.54
N VAL A 53 16.30 9.03 -18.58
CA VAL A 53 16.69 9.69 -19.83
C VAL A 53 17.76 8.86 -20.55
N SER A 54 17.90 9.07 -21.86
CA SER A 54 19.00 8.47 -22.63
C SER A 54 20.35 8.93 -22.08
N GLU A 55 21.29 8.01 -21.95
CA GLU A 55 22.68 8.32 -21.57
C GLU A 55 23.33 9.35 -22.51
N LYS A 56 22.92 9.38 -23.78
CA LYS A 56 23.47 10.30 -24.80
C LYS A 56 22.67 11.60 -24.95
N ALA A 57 21.68 11.86 -24.09
CA ALA A 57 20.93 13.11 -24.13
C ALA A 57 21.87 14.31 -23.94
N GLY A 58 21.91 15.23 -24.91
CA GLY A 58 22.81 16.39 -24.89
C GLY A 58 24.25 16.11 -25.36
N HIS A 59 24.63 14.85 -25.61
CA HIS A 59 25.97 14.47 -26.08
C HIS A 59 26.09 14.25 -27.59
N GLN A 60 24.96 14.19 -28.31
CA GLN A 60 24.93 14.03 -29.77
C GLN A 60 25.10 15.37 -30.49
N THR A 61 26.10 16.14 -30.07
CA THR A 61 26.46 17.44 -30.66
C THR A 61 27.97 17.51 -30.84
N SER A 62 28.40 18.01 -32.00
CA SER A 62 29.80 18.35 -32.25
C SER A 62 30.03 19.77 -31.76
N ALA A 63 30.67 19.93 -30.61
CA ALA A 63 30.99 21.22 -30.02
C ALA A 63 32.38 21.19 -29.40
N GLU A 64 33.13 22.27 -29.61
CA GLU A 64 34.41 22.54 -28.97
C GLU A 64 34.43 23.97 -28.42
N SER A 65 35.28 24.22 -27.42
CA SER A 65 35.44 25.55 -26.82
C SER A 65 36.14 26.50 -27.79
N TRP A 66 35.75 27.78 -27.80
CA TRP A 66 36.36 28.81 -28.64
C TRP A 66 37.71 29.33 -28.10
N GLY A 67 38.15 28.88 -26.92
CA GLY A 67 39.36 29.38 -26.27
C GLY A 67 39.13 30.69 -25.49
N THR A 68 40.22 31.34 -25.07
CA THR A 68 40.16 32.55 -24.22
C THR A 68 40.16 33.89 -24.98
N GLY A 69 40.24 33.87 -26.32
CA GLY A 69 40.31 35.06 -27.17
C GLY A 69 41.05 34.80 -28.47
#